data_AF-A0A0A2VTP8-F1
#
_entry.id   AF-A0A0A2VTP8-F1
#
_cell.length_a   1.000
_cell.length_b   1.000
_cell.length_c   1.000
_cell.angle_alpha   90.00
_cell.angle_beta   90.00
_cell.angle_gamma   90.00
#
_symmetry.space_group_name_H-M   'P 1'
#
loop_
_entity.id
_entity.type
_entity.pdbx_description
1 polymer ?
#
loop_
_entity_poly.entity_id
_entity_poly.type
_entity_poly.pdbx_seq_one_letter_code
_entity_poly.pdbx_strand_id
1 'polypeptide(L)'
;MAKEQTDRTTLDLFADERRPGRPKTNPLSRDEQLRINKRNQLKRDKVRGLKRVELKLNNDAVDALNQLADARNISRSELIEEMLLEQLKNLGDTGNTENIAKMIQKQLGKDVAEVHDIAKSSKEDLEGFDILLLGIPTWYYGEAQCDWDDFFPTLEEVDFNGKLVALFGCGDQEDYAEYFCDALGTIRDIIEPRGAAIVGHWPTAGYHFEASKGLADDDNFVGLAIDEDRQPELTAERVEKWFERIVKQQDNFRMTDNNTALKKAGLKVTLPRLKILEVLQEPVNHHVSAEDLYKRLIDMGEEIGLATVYRVLNQFDDAGIVTRHNFEGGKSVFELTQQHHHDHLICLDCGKVIEFSDDSIESRQREIAARHGIRLTNHSLYLYGHCAEGDCREDDTAHDPK
;
A
#
# COMPACT_ATOMS: atom_id res chain seq x y z
N MET A 1 22.71 29.12 6.56
CA MET A 1 23.76 30.08 6.14
C MET A 1 23.42 31.51 6.57
N ALA A 2 24.40 32.20 7.19
CA ALA A 2 24.33 33.59 7.61
C ALA A 2 23.94 34.50 6.44
N LYS A 3 23.07 35.49 6.67
CA LYS A 3 22.69 36.49 5.65
C LYS A 3 23.91 37.37 5.37
N GLU A 4 24.56 37.18 4.24
CA GLU A 4 25.47 38.20 3.72
C GLU A 4 24.64 39.42 3.29
N GLN A 5 25.22 40.61 3.45
CA GLN A 5 24.52 41.88 3.22
C GLN A 5 24.08 42.08 1.76
N THR A 6 24.52 41.20 0.87
CA THR A 6 24.33 41.20 -0.59
C THR A 6 23.33 40.17 -1.10
N ASP A 7 22.87 39.23 -0.27
CA ASP A 7 21.92 38.18 -0.68
C ASP A 7 20.60 38.79 -1.17
N ARG A 8 20.16 38.39 -2.37
CA ARG A 8 18.86 38.77 -2.92
C ARG A 8 17.81 37.71 -2.58
N THR A 9 16.61 38.16 -2.22
CA THR A 9 15.48 37.27 -1.90
C THR A 9 14.62 37.03 -3.13
N THR A 10 13.72 36.05 -3.08
CA THR A 10 12.75 35.74 -4.15
C THR A 10 11.98 36.97 -4.65
N LEU A 11 11.67 37.92 -3.76
CA LEU A 11 11.00 39.17 -4.12
C LEU A 11 11.86 40.12 -4.97
N ASP A 12 13.18 39.97 -4.92
CA ASP A 12 14.17 40.73 -5.69
C ASP A 12 14.48 40.04 -7.03
N LEU A 13 14.26 38.72 -7.12
CA LEU A 13 14.49 37.94 -8.34
C LEU A 13 13.49 38.32 -9.45
N PHE A 14 12.23 38.58 -9.08
CA PHE A 14 11.12 38.84 -10.01
C PHE A 14 10.69 40.33 -10.14
N ALA A 15 11.51 41.28 -9.68
CA ALA A 15 11.17 42.70 -9.72
C ALA A 15 12.04 43.45 -10.75
N ASP A 16 11.38 44.17 -11.67
CA ASP A 16 12.05 44.95 -12.74
C ASP A 16 12.19 46.46 -12.41
N GLU A 17 11.62 46.98 -11.30
CA GLU A 17 11.65 48.42 -10.98
C GLU A 17 12.02 48.78 -9.52
N ARG A 18 12.65 49.97 -9.34
CA ARG A 18 12.96 50.58 -8.04
C ARG A 18 11.67 50.98 -7.31
N ARG A 19 11.45 50.41 -6.13
CA ARG A 19 10.24 50.66 -5.31
C ARG A 19 10.17 52.10 -4.78
N PRO A 20 8.98 52.75 -4.76
CA PRO A 20 8.80 54.09 -4.21
C PRO A 20 9.13 54.16 -2.70
N GLY A 21 9.73 55.28 -2.28
CA GLY A 21 10.09 55.53 -0.89
C GLY A 21 8.90 55.78 0.05
N ARG A 22 9.09 55.39 1.32
CA ARG A 22 8.17 55.41 2.47
C ARG A 22 7.27 56.67 2.61
N PRO A 23 5.98 56.52 2.92
CA PRO A 23 5.18 57.58 3.55
C PRO A 23 5.62 57.82 5.01
N LYS A 24 5.94 59.07 5.35
CA LYS A 24 6.59 59.49 6.62
C LYS A 24 5.81 59.22 7.92
N THR A 25 4.59 58.67 7.86
CA THR A 25 3.64 58.63 8.98
C THR A 25 3.35 57.24 9.57
N ASN A 26 4.06 56.18 9.16
CA ASN A 26 3.83 54.86 9.77
C ASN A 26 4.46 54.79 11.18
N PRO A 27 3.66 54.52 12.25
CA PRO A 27 4.11 54.50 13.65
C PRO A 27 5.02 53.31 14.01
N LEU A 28 5.10 52.30 13.15
CA LEU A 28 5.91 51.09 13.39
C LEU A 28 7.34 51.24 12.86
N SER A 29 8.30 50.54 13.48
CA SER A 29 9.68 50.49 12.97
C SER A 29 9.77 49.70 11.64
N ARG A 30 10.89 49.85 10.91
CA ARG A 30 11.12 49.17 9.62
C ARG A 30 11.03 47.65 9.74
N ASP A 31 11.64 47.08 10.78
CA ASP A 31 11.66 45.63 10.99
C ASP A 31 10.29 45.08 11.36
N GLU A 32 9.52 45.82 12.16
CA GLU A 32 8.15 45.43 12.51
C GLU A 32 7.22 45.46 11.30
N GLN A 33 7.34 46.48 10.44
CA GLN A 33 6.55 46.53 9.21
C GLN A 33 6.92 45.42 8.23
N LEU A 34 8.20 45.11 8.07
CA LEU A 34 8.65 44.01 7.21
C LEU A 34 8.09 42.67 7.71
N ARG A 35 8.08 42.44 9.04
CA ARG A 35 7.46 41.26 9.65
C ARG A 35 5.96 41.20 9.39
N ILE A 36 5.24 42.30 9.60
CA ILE A 36 3.78 42.36 9.40
C ILE A 36 3.42 42.17 7.91
N ASN A 37 4.15 42.82 7.01
CA ASN A 37 3.94 42.68 5.57
C ASN A 37 4.24 41.25 5.10
N LYS A 38 5.34 40.65 5.58
CA LYS A 38 5.66 39.23 5.32
C LYS A 38 4.54 38.33 5.83
N ARG A 39 4.04 38.55 7.05
CA ARG A 39 2.93 37.76 7.63
C ARG A 39 1.63 37.90 6.84
N ASN A 40 1.25 39.11 6.45
CA ASN A 40 0.03 39.37 5.68
C ASN A 40 0.12 38.83 4.26
N GLN A 41 1.31 38.88 3.66
CA GLN A 41 1.56 38.25 2.37
C GLN A 41 1.41 36.72 2.47
N LEU A 42 2.07 36.07 3.43
CA LEU A 42 1.95 34.64 3.67
C LEU A 42 0.49 34.18 3.89
N LYS A 43 -0.31 34.98 4.60
CA LYS A 43 -1.74 34.71 4.77
C LYS A 43 -2.51 34.77 3.45
N ARG A 44 -2.23 35.74 2.58
CA ARG A 44 -2.88 35.85 1.27
C ARG A 44 -2.47 34.71 0.34
N ASP A 45 -1.19 34.36 0.34
CA ASP A 45 -0.64 33.30 -0.51
C ASP A 45 -1.23 31.94 -0.09
N LYS A 46 -1.32 31.67 1.22
CA LYS A 46 -1.98 30.47 1.77
C LYS A 46 -3.47 30.37 1.42
N VAL A 47 -4.22 31.49 1.50
CA VAL A 47 -5.65 31.52 1.12
C VAL A 47 -5.85 31.20 -0.37
N ARG A 48 -4.85 31.48 -1.21
CA ARG A 48 -4.88 31.19 -2.65
C ARG A 48 -4.30 29.81 -3.00
N GLY A 49 -3.97 28.97 -2.02
CA GLY A 49 -3.35 27.66 -2.24
C GLY A 49 -1.90 27.73 -2.73
N LEU A 50 -1.25 28.89 -2.65
CA LEU A 50 0.13 29.07 -3.11
C LEU A 50 1.12 28.74 -1.99
N LYS A 51 2.03 27.79 -2.24
CA LYS A 51 3.18 27.48 -1.38
C LYS A 51 4.37 28.35 -1.82
N ARG A 52 5.07 28.97 -0.87
CA ARG A 52 6.20 29.87 -1.16
C ARG A 52 7.52 29.12 -1.02
N VAL A 53 8.32 29.13 -2.08
CA VAL A 53 9.71 28.68 -2.08
C VAL A 53 10.61 29.93 -2.03
N GLU A 54 11.42 30.06 -0.98
CA GLU A 54 12.41 31.15 -0.87
C GLU A 54 13.79 30.67 -1.34
N LEU A 55 14.13 30.93 -2.61
CA LEU A 55 15.48 30.73 -3.12
C LEU A 55 16.34 31.97 -2.86
N LYS A 56 17.56 31.76 -2.33
CA LYS A 56 18.61 32.78 -2.24
C LYS A 56 19.64 32.51 -3.33
N LEU A 57 20.03 33.56 -4.05
CA LEU A 57 21.07 33.49 -5.06
C LEU A 57 22.16 34.50 -4.72
N ASN A 58 23.41 34.13 -5.00
CA ASN A 58 24.54 35.07 -4.95
C ASN A 58 24.47 36.05 -6.15
N ASN A 59 25.24 37.13 -6.09
CA ASN A 59 25.22 38.16 -7.14
C ASN A 59 25.65 37.60 -8.50
N ASP A 60 26.66 36.73 -8.54
CA ASP A 60 27.17 36.15 -9.79
C ASP A 60 26.08 35.36 -10.54
N ALA A 61 25.25 34.60 -9.82
CA ALA A 61 24.11 33.89 -10.41
C ALA A 61 23.02 34.86 -10.93
N VAL A 62 22.76 35.95 -10.19
CA VAL A 62 21.79 36.98 -10.63
C VAL A 62 22.29 37.70 -11.89
N ASP A 63 23.58 38.00 -11.97
CA ASP A 63 24.18 38.65 -13.13
C ASP A 63 24.18 37.73 -14.36
N ALA A 64 24.44 36.43 -14.18
CA ALA A 64 24.30 35.45 -15.24
C ALA A 64 22.87 35.35 -15.76
N LEU A 65 21.87 35.34 -14.86
CA LEU A 65 20.45 35.36 -15.24
C LEU A 65 20.07 36.63 -16.01
N ASN A 66 20.61 37.79 -15.63
CA ASN A 66 20.40 39.03 -16.37
C ASN A 66 20.97 38.95 -17.79
N GLN A 67 22.22 38.50 -17.94
CA GLN A 67 22.85 38.38 -19.26
C GLN A 67 22.09 37.41 -20.18
N LEU A 68 21.61 36.30 -19.63
CA LEU A 68 20.80 35.32 -20.36
C LEU A 68 19.44 35.90 -20.78
N ALA A 69 18.80 36.67 -19.90
CA ALA A 69 17.52 37.32 -20.18
C ALA A 69 17.67 38.40 -21.26
N ASP A 70 18.71 39.23 -21.15
CA ASP A 70 19.06 40.26 -22.14
C ASP A 70 19.37 39.64 -23.51
N ALA A 71 20.14 38.55 -23.56
CA ALA A 71 20.47 37.86 -24.80
C ALA A 71 19.23 37.25 -25.49
N ARG A 72 18.20 36.89 -24.73
CA ARG A 72 16.92 36.37 -25.22
C ARG A 72 15.86 37.46 -25.40
N ASN A 73 16.17 38.71 -25.05
CA ASN A 73 15.27 39.85 -25.10
C ASN A 73 13.93 39.60 -24.35
N ILE A 74 14.03 38.97 -23.19
CA ILE A 74 12.92 38.70 -22.25
C ILE A 74 13.29 39.22 -20.86
N SER A 75 12.31 39.36 -19.97
CA SER A 75 12.61 39.71 -18.57
C SER A 75 13.31 38.55 -17.84
N ARG A 76 14.09 38.86 -16.80
CA ARG A 76 14.67 37.84 -15.92
C ARG A 76 13.58 36.96 -15.29
N SER A 77 12.42 37.55 -14.98
CA SER A 77 11.25 36.85 -14.44
C SER A 77 10.73 35.79 -15.40
N GLU A 78 10.54 36.15 -16.68
CA GLU A 78 10.10 35.23 -17.73
C GLU A 78 11.13 34.14 -17.98
N LEU A 79 12.44 34.48 -18.00
CA LEU A 79 13.51 33.48 -18.14
C LEU A 79 13.47 32.45 -17.01
N ILE A 80 13.32 32.89 -15.75
CA ILE A 80 13.24 31.98 -14.60
C ILE A 80 12.00 31.09 -14.71
N GLU A 81 10.86 31.65 -15.11
CA GLU A 81 9.63 30.88 -15.31
C GLU A 81 9.78 29.82 -16.41
N GLU A 82 10.36 30.17 -17.56
CA GLU A 82 10.67 29.23 -18.64
C GLU A 82 11.58 28.10 -18.17
N MET A 83 12.67 28.42 -17.46
CA MET A 83 13.60 27.43 -16.91
C MET A 83 12.91 26.49 -15.93
N LEU A 84 12.05 27.00 -15.05
CA LEU A 84 11.30 26.19 -14.09
C LEU A 84 10.28 25.30 -14.80
N LEU A 85 9.56 25.80 -15.80
CA LEU A 85 8.60 25.03 -16.59
C LEU A 85 9.30 23.96 -17.44
N GLU A 86 10.49 24.24 -17.96
CA GLU A 86 11.32 23.27 -18.67
C GLU A 86 11.81 22.16 -17.73
N GLN A 87 12.26 22.50 -16.52
CA GLN A 87 12.59 21.51 -15.50
C GLN A 87 11.37 20.69 -15.07
N LEU A 88 10.19 21.31 -14.90
CA LEU A 88 8.95 20.61 -14.59
C LEU A 88 8.51 19.66 -15.71
N LYS A 89 8.80 20.00 -16.98
CA LYS A 89 8.55 19.10 -18.13
C LYS A 89 9.59 17.96 -18.21
N ASN A 90 10.82 18.20 -17.78
CA ASN A 90 11.86 17.17 -17.69
C ASN A 90 11.74 16.28 -16.45
N LEU A 91 11.03 16.74 -15.41
CA LEU A 91 10.49 15.95 -14.29
C LEU A 91 9.33 15.06 -14.76
N GLY A 92 9.53 14.35 -15.87
CA GLY A 92 8.56 13.42 -16.43
C GLY A 92 8.27 12.27 -15.48
N ASP A 93 7.10 12.33 -14.85
CA ASP A 93 6.20 11.19 -14.61
C ASP A 93 6.75 10.01 -13.80
N THR A 94 7.42 10.28 -12.67
CA THR A 94 7.41 9.43 -11.46
C THR A 94 8.18 10.09 -10.32
N GLY A 95 7.55 10.28 -9.16
CA GLY A 95 8.32 10.55 -7.94
C GLY A 95 9.23 9.35 -7.65
N ASN A 96 10.41 9.56 -7.06
CA ASN A 96 11.34 8.47 -6.71
C ASN A 96 10.62 7.31 -6.01
N THR A 97 9.73 7.62 -5.05
CA THR A 97 8.90 6.64 -4.34
C THR A 97 7.94 5.87 -5.26
N GLU A 98 7.37 6.51 -6.28
CA GLU A 98 6.51 5.85 -7.27
C GLU A 98 7.31 4.87 -8.14
N ASN A 99 8.56 5.22 -8.49
CA ASN A 99 9.46 4.31 -9.19
C ASN A 99 9.75 3.07 -8.36
N ILE A 100 10.02 3.23 -7.05
CA ILE A 100 10.21 2.08 -6.15
C ILE A 100 8.94 1.22 -6.09
N ALA A 101 7.76 1.84 -5.97
CA ALA A 101 6.49 1.11 -5.98
C ALA A 101 6.29 0.30 -7.27
N LYS A 102 6.60 0.88 -8.43
CA LYS A 102 6.55 0.20 -9.74
C LYS A 102 7.59 -0.94 -9.83
N MET A 103 8.77 -0.78 -9.25
CA MET A 103 9.79 -1.85 -9.19
C MET A 103 9.30 -3.03 -8.34
N ILE A 104 8.68 -2.77 -7.19
CA ILE A 104 8.11 -3.81 -6.33
C ILE A 104 6.95 -4.51 -7.04
N GLN A 105 6.01 -3.75 -7.65
CA GLN A 105 4.91 -4.34 -8.42
C GLN A 105 5.41 -5.24 -9.55
N LYS A 106 6.48 -4.84 -10.24
CA LYS A 106 7.07 -5.64 -11.32
C LYS A 106 7.60 -6.99 -10.82
N GLN A 107 8.10 -7.07 -9.58
CA GLN A 107 8.55 -8.33 -8.99
C GLN A 107 7.39 -9.23 -8.57
N LEU A 108 6.29 -8.64 -8.07
CA LEU A 108 5.08 -9.36 -7.65
C LEU A 108 4.20 -9.83 -8.81
N GLY A 109 4.16 -9.05 -9.89
CA GLY A 109 3.19 -9.19 -10.97
C GLY A 109 1.94 -8.33 -10.73
N LYS A 110 1.36 -7.83 -11.83
CA LYS A 110 0.20 -6.92 -11.79
C LYS A 110 -1.08 -7.57 -11.26
N ASP A 111 -1.16 -8.89 -11.34
CA ASP A 111 -2.32 -9.66 -10.88
C ASP A 111 -2.28 -9.89 -9.36
N VAL A 112 -1.15 -9.57 -8.71
CA VAL A 112 -0.91 -9.80 -7.28
C VAL A 112 -0.84 -8.48 -6.50
N ALA A 113 -0.30 -7.42 -7.11
CA ALA A 113 -0.05 -6.16 -6.43
C ALA A 113 -0.62 -4.97 -7.20
N GLU A 114 -1.41 -4.16 -6.50
CA GLU A 114 -1.95 -2.90 -6.98
C GLU A 114 -1.13 -1.73 -6.46
N VAL A 115 -0.88 -0.73 -7.31
CA VAL A 115 -0.18 0.50 -6.93
C VAL A 115 -1.19 1.62 -6.82
N HIS A 116 -1.26 2.21 -5.63
CA HIS A 116 -2.19 3.27 -5.27
C HIS A 116 -1.44 4.55 -4.93
N ASP A 117 -1.96 5.69 -5.40
CA ASP A 117 -1.52 7.02 -5.02
C ASP A 117 -2.37 7.50 -3.83
N ILE A 118 -1.71 7.78 -2.70
CA ILE A 118 -2.41 8.10 -1.45
C ILE A 118 -3.32 9.33 -1.57
N ALA A 119 -3.01 10.26 -2.48
CA ALA A 119 -3.85 11.43 -2.75
C ALA A 119 -5.26 11.09 -3.24
N LYS A 120 -5.46 9.85 -3.74
CA LYS A 120 -6.72 9.35 -4.30
C LYS A 120 -7.27 8.16 -3.52
N SER A 121 -6.57 7.70 -2.49
CA SER A 121 -6.96 6.55 -1.68
C SER A 121 -7.98 6.93 -0.61
N SER A 122 -8.79 5.96 -0.24
CA SER A 122 -9.74 5.98 0.86
C SER A 122 -9.32 5.04 1.98
N LYS A 123 -10.05 5.07 3.10
CA LYS A 123 -9.87 4.10 4.19
C LYS A 123 -10.13 2.68 3.70
N GLU A 124 -11.20 2.51 2.92
CA GLU A 124 -11.65 1.23 2.40
C GLU A 124 -10.63 0.59 1.47
N ASP A 125 -9.90 1.41 0.70
CA ASP A 125 -8.82 0.92 -0.17
C ASP A 125 -7.70 0.25 0.64
N LEU A 126 -7.37 0.74 1.85
CA LEU A 126 -6.37 0.10 2.71
C LEU A 126 -6.96 -1.13 3.43
N GLU A 127 -8.22 -1.04 3.86
CA GLU A 127 -8.88 -2.14 4.57
C GLU A 127 -9.11 -3.37 3.67
N GLY A 128 -9.22 -3.18 2.35
CA GLY A 128 -9.37 -4.26 1.37
C GLY A 128 -8.17 -5.20 1.22
N PHE A 129 -6.97 -4.83 1.74
CA PHE A 129 -5.77 -5.66 1.61
C PHE A 129 -5.28 -6.20 2.95
N ASP A 130 -4.89 -7.47 2.98
CA ASP A 130 -4.24 -8.10 4.14
C ASP A 130 -2.75 -7.72 4.26
N ILE A 131 -2.14 -7.31 3.15
CA ILE A 131 -0.73 -6.95 3.05
C ILE A 131 -0.62 -5.56 2.45
N LEU A 132 0.05 -4.66 3.16
CA LEU A 132 0.22 -3.26 2.74
C LEU A 132 1.71 -2.94 2.62
N LEU A 133 2.11 -2.36 1.48
CA LEU A 133 3.45 -1.82 1.25
C LEU A 133 3.35 -0.30 1.14
N LEU A 134 3.63 0.42 2.23
CA LEU A 134 3.41 1.87 2.30
C LEU A 134 4.71 2.63 1.97
N GLY A 135 4.67 3.39 0.87
CA GLY A 135 5.77 4.20 0.39
C GLY A 135 5.65 5.66 0.80
N ILE A 136 6.62 6.20 1.55
CA ILE A 136 6.59 7.60 1.99
C ILE A 136 7.97 8.29 1.85
N PRO A 137 8.09 9.37 1.06
CA PRO A 137 9.30 10.17 1.05
C PRO A 137 9.33 11.16 2.22
N THR A 138 10.54 11.53 2.64
CA THR A 138 10.75 12.60 3.63
C THR A 138 11.11 13.90 2.93
N TRP A 139 10.46 14.99 3.30
CA TRP A 139 10.62 16.32 2.72
C TRP A 139 11.12 17.33 3.76
N TYR A 140 11.78 18.38 3.29
CA TYR A 140 12.27 19.48 4.12
C TYR A 140 13.08 18.99 5.33
N TYR A 141 12.66 19.30 6.56
CA TYR A 141 13.38 18.96 7.78
C TYR A 141 12.65 17.85 8.53
N GLY A 142 12.44 16.71 7.85
CA GLY A 142 11.81 15.51 8.43
C GLY A 142 10.28 15.47 8.32
N GLU A 143 9.69 16.26 7.42
CA GLU A 143 8.25 16.33 7.21
C GLU A 143 7.78 15.24 6.23
N ALA A 144 6.54 14.76 6.42
CA ALA A 144 5.88 13.92 5.44
C ALA A 144 5.56 14.71 4.17
N GLN A 145 5.45 14.00 3.04
CA GLN A 145 4.89 14.57 1.83
C GLN A 145 3.42 14.98 2.06
N CYS A 146 2.96 16.04 1.40
CA CYS A 146 1.70 16.68 1.78
C CYS A 146 0.45 15.81 1.61
N ASP A 147 0.41 14.91 0.63
CA ASP A 147 -0.75 14.04 0.42
C ASP A 147 -0.82 12.98 1.54
N TRP A 148 0.34 12.51 2.02
CA TRP A 148 0.42 11.69 3.23
C TRP A 148 0.00 12.45 4.49
N ASP A 149 0.44 13.71 4.66
CA ASP A 149 0.05 14.55 5.80
C ASP A 149 -1.46 14.77 5.85
N ASP A 150 -2.07 15.03 4.70
CA ASP A 150 -3.53 15.17 4.55
C ASP A 150 -4.26 13.83 4.79
N PHE A 151 -3.62 12.68 4.51
CA PHE A 151 -4.21 11.34 4.70
C PHE A 151 -4.02 10.77 6.11
N PHE A 152 -3.07 11.24 6.92
CA PHE A 152 -2.83 10.69 8.26
C PHE A 152 -4.07 10.64 9.16
N PRO A 153 -4.98 11.63 9.19
CA PRO A 153 -6.23 11.51 9.93
C PRO A 153 -7.09 10.31 9.50
N THR A 154 -7.11 9.98 8.21
CA THR A 154 -7.79 8.78 7.68
C THR A 154 -7.04 7.51 8.07
N LEU A 155 -5.70 7.51 7.97
CA LEU A 155 -4.85 6.39 8.38
C LEU A 155 -5.05 6.03 9.86
N GLU A 156 -5.32 7.03 10.71
CA GLU A 156 -5.63 6.85 12.12
C GLU A 156 -6.97 6.13 12.38
N GLU A 157 -7.86 6.04 11.39
CA GLU A 157 -9.15 5.36 11.49
C GLU A 157 -9.14 3.93 10.94
N VAL A 158 -8.07 3.51 10.25
CA VAL A 158 -7.92 2.18 9.65
C VAL A 158 -7.67 1.12 10.73
N ASP A 159 -8.35 -0.02 10.63
CA ASP A 159 -8.04 -1.20 11.44
C ASP A 159 -6.89 -2.00 10.81
N PHE A 160 -5.76 -2.09 11.52
CA PHE A 160 -4.60 -2.85 11.07
C PHE A 160 -4.49 -4.24 11.72
N ASN A 161 -5.45 -4.65 12.56
CA ASN A 161 -5.42 -5.96 13.18
C ASN A 161 -5.41 -7.09 12.13
N GLY A 162 -4.39 -7.95 12.21
CA GLY A 162 -4.20 -9.05 11.27
C GLY A 162 -3.56 -8.65 9.94
N LYS A 163 -3.30 -7.35 9.71
CA LYS A 163 -2.61 -6.86 8.50
C LYS A 163 -1.10 -6.89 8.66
N LEU A 164 -0.43 -7.37 7.62
CA LEU A 164 1.03 -7.34 7.50
C LEU A 164 1.43 -6.05 6.78
N VAL A 165 2.28 -5.23 7.38
CA VAL A 165 2.64 -3.92 6.80
C VAL A 165 4.15 -3.81 6.63
N ALA A 166 4.63 -3.49 5.43
CA ALA A 166 6.03 -3.14 5.19
C ALA A 166 6.12 -1.67 4.73
N LEU A 167 7.16 -0.98 5.17
CA LEU A 167 7.37 0.43 4.87
C LEU A 167 8.57 0.61 3.95
N PHE A 168 8.49 1.54 3.01
CA PHE A 168 9.66 2.00 2.26
C PHE A 168 9.62 3.52 2.09
N GLY A 169 10.78 4.15 2.00
CA GLY A 169 10.88 5.59 1.93
C GLY A 169 12.11 6.06 1.19
N CYS A 170 12.00 7.26 0.61
CA CYS A 170 13.09 7.93 -0.07
C CYS A 170 13.56 9.15 0.74
N GLY A 171 14.87 9.38 0.80
CA GLY A 171 15.46 10.56 1.41
C GLY A 171 16.91 10.77 0.95
N ASP A 172 17.50 11.89 1.34
CA ASP A 172 18.91 12.22 1.07
C ASP A 172 19.69 12.23 2.39
N GLN A 173 20.61 11.28 2.54
CA GLN A 173 21.36 11.07 3.79
C GLN A 173 22.44 12.13 4.05
N GLU A 174 22.84 12.91 3.06
CA GLU A 174 23.95 13.86 3.18
C GLU A 174 23.44 15.28 3.42
N ASP A 175 22.50 15.76 2.61
CA ASP A 175 21.95 17.13 2.78
C ASP A 175 20.97 17.21 3.97
N TYR A 176 20.35 16.08 4.33
CA TYR A 176 19.36 15.99 5.42
C TYR A 176 19.71 14.89 6.41
N ALA A 177 21.00 14.77 6.77
CA ALA A 177 21.54 13.75 7.66
C ALA A 177 20.85 13.64 9.04
N GLU A 178 20.28 14.73 9.57
CA GLU A 178 19.54 14.72 10.85
C GLU A 178 18.09 14.22 10.72
N TYR A 179 17.58 14.06 9.50
CA TYR A 179 16.17 13.77 9.19
C TYR A 179 16.01 12.64 8.17
N PHE A 180 17.05 11.81 7.98
CA PHE A 180 17.09 10.84 6.89
C PHE A 180 15.95 9.83 7.02
N CYS A 181 15.03 9.80 6.05
CA CYS A 181 13.85 8.92 6.05
C CYS A 181 12.95 9.03 7.31
N ASP A 182 12.88 10.20 7.98
CA ASP A 182 12.06 10.45 9.18
C ASP A 182 10.58 10.06 9.01
N ALA A 183 10.02 10.22 7.81
CA ALA A 183 8.61 9.97 7.55
C ALA A 183 8.21 8.49 7.75
N LEU A 184 9.17 7.55 7.65
CA LEU A 184 8.94 6.14 7.99
C LEU A 184 8.50 5.97 9.45
N GLY A 185 9.13 6.70 10.37
CA GLY A 185 8.78 6.69 11.79
C GLY A 185 7.38 7.23 12.04
N THR A 186 6.97 8.24 11.26
CA THR A 186 5.63 8.84 11.37
C THR A 186 4.54 7.82 11.03
N ILE A 187 4.70 7.05 9.95
CA ILE A 187 3.75 5.98 9.61
C ILE A 187 3.74 4.90 10.70
N ARG A 188 4.92 4.43 11.14
CA ARG A 188 5.03 3.41 12.20
C ARG A 188 4.22 3.80 13.44
N ASP A 189 4.43 5.01 13.93
CA ASP A 189 3.81 5.51 15.17
C ASP A 189 2.27 5.57 15.07
N ILE A 190 1.71 5.65 13.85
CA ILE A 190 0.27 5.57 13.59
C ILE A 190 -0.20 4.11 13.52
N ILE A 191 0.45 3.26 12.72
CA ILE A 191 -0.09 1.93 12.37
C ILE A 191 0.18 0.87 13.44
N GLU A 192 1.30 0.95 14.16
CA GLU A 192 1.71 -0.07 15.12
C GLU A 192 0.75 -0.16 16.32
N PRO A 193 0.34 0.95 16.97
CA PRO A 193 -0.66 0.90 18.04
C PRO A 193 -2.03 0.40 17.58
N ARG A 194 -2.28 0.35 16.27
CA ARG A 194 -3.55 -0.08 15.64
C ARG A 194 -3.54 -1.52 15.17
N GLY A 195 -2.50 -2.28 15.53
CA GLY A 195 -2.44 -3.73 15.33
C GLY A 195 -1.67 -4.19 14.10
N ALA A 196 -1.01 -3.26 13.38
CA ALA A 196 -0.17 -3.61 12.23
C ALA A 196 0.99 -4.52 12.64
N ALA A 197 1.15 -5.64 11.95
CA ALA A 197 2.34 -6.47 12.06
C ALA A 197 3.42 -5.95 11.10
N ILE A 198 4.35 -5.14 11.62
CA ILE A 198 5.39 -4.52 10.81
C ILE A 198 6.47 -5.54 10.42
N VAL A 199 6.75 -5.61 9.11
CA VAL A 199 7.76 -6.46 8.50
C VAL A 199 8.71 -5.64 7.61
N GLY A 200 9.80 -6.24 7.18
CA GLY A 200 10.73 -5.59 6.26
C GLY A 200 11.68 -4.59 6.92
N HIS A 201 12.05 -4.78 8.19
CA HIS A 201 13.14 -4.02 8.80
C HIS A 201 14.41 -4.09 7.94
N TRP A 202 15.09 -2.95 7.76
CA TRP A 202 16.22 -2.83 6.83
C TRP A 202 17.50 -2.36 7.54
N PRO A 203 18.66 -3.00 7.31
CA PRO A 203 19.89 -2.62 8.00
C PRO A 203 20.31 -1.16 7.72
N THR A 204 20.83 -0.48 8.75
CA THR A 204 21.47 0.84 8.62
C THR A 204 22.88 0.77 8.02
N ALA A 205 23.42 -0.44 7.89
CA ALA A 205 24.72 -0.67 7.27
C ALA A 205 24.75 -0.18 5.81
N GLY A 206 25.75 0.64 5.48
CA GLY A 206 25.90 1.23 4.14
C GLY A 206 25.24 2.59 3.97
N TYR A 207 24.72 3.19 5.04
CA TYR A 207 24.24 4.57 5.09
C TYR A 207 25.09 5.40 6.06
N HIS A 208 25.20 6.70 5.81
CA HIS A 208 25.90 7.67 6.65
C HIS A 208 24.96 8.85 6.92
N PHE A 209 24.42 8.92 8.12
CA PHE A 209 23.49 9.95 8.56
C PHE A 209 23.72 10.26 10.06
N GLU A 210 23.21 11.38 10.55
CA GLU A 210 23.36 11.80 11.95
C GLU A 210 22.20 11.31 12.83
N ALA A 211 20.96 11.36 12.33
CA ALA A 211 19.77 10.88 13.02
C ALA A 211 18.65 10.49 12.04
N SER A 212 17.75 9.62 12.50
CA SER A 212 16.54 9.23 11.76
C SER A 212 15.47 8.73 12.72
N LYS A 213 14.25 9.25 12.59
CA LYS A 213 13.05 8.70 13.26
C LYS A 213 12.57 7.41 12.61
N GLY A 214 13.06 7.10 11.41
CA GLY A 214 12.81 5.85 10.71
C GLY A 214 13.56 4.65 11.29
N LEU A 215 14.37 4.82 12.34
CA LEU A 215 15.02 3.72 13.04
C LEU A 215 14.02 2.92 13.89
N ALA A 216 14.09 1.60 13.78
CA ALA A 216 13.42 0.68 14.70
C ALA A 216 14.33 0.33 15.88
N ASP A 217 15.63 0.20 15.62
CA ASP A 217 16.70 0.02 16.61
C ASP A 217 17.99 0.65 16.07
N ASP A 218 19.10 0.49 16.80
CA ASP A 218 20.40 1.09 16.43
C ASP A 218 20.95 0.56 15.09
N ASP A 219 20.58 -0.66 14.69
CA ASP A 219 21.12 -1.37 13.53
C ASP A 219 20.14 -1.46 12.35
N ASN A 220 18.87 -1.08 12.54
CA ASN A 220 17.81 -1.26 11.55
C ASN A 220 16.83 -0.08 11.46
N PHE A 221 16.51 0.30 10.23
CA PHE A 221 15.31 1.05 9.89
C PHE A 221 14.06 0.17 10.04
N VAL A 222 12.92 0.82 10.33
CA VAL A 222 11.59 0.19 10.38
C VAL A 222 11.14 -0.35 9.01
N GLY A 223 11.74 0.16 7.93
CA GLY A 223 11.44 -0.20 6.55
C GLY A 223 12.60 0.08 5.62
N LEU A 224 12.44 -0.18 4.33
CA LEU A 224 13.47 0.07 3.32
C LEU A 224 13.73 1.57 3.14
N ALA A 225 14.96 2.00 3.45
CA ALA A 225 15.44 3.34 3.14
C ALA A 225 16.12 3.37 1.77
N ILE A 226 15.64 4.20 0.85
CA ILE A 226 16.24 4.42 -0.47
C ILE A 226 16.77 5.84 -0.56
N ASP A 227 17.93 6.00 -1.18
CA ASP A 227 18.56 7.28 -1.42
C ASP A 227 18.94 7.37 -2.90
N GLU A 228 18.03 7.94 -3.71
CA GLU A 228 18.24 8.16 -5.15
C GLU A 228 19.18 9.33 -5.43
N ASP A 229 19.44 10.20 -4.44
CA ASP A 229 20.27 11.38 -4.59
C ASP A 229 21.76 11.03 -4.42
N ARG A 230 22.09 10.13 -3.50
CA ARG A 230 23.46 9.73 -3.14
C ARG A 230 23.83 8.31 -3.53
N GLN A 231 22.86 7.40 -3.59
CA GLN A 231 23.10 5.96 -3.82
C GLN A 231 22.14 5.31 -4.85
N PRO A 232 21.83 5.96 -5.99
CA PRO A 232 20.87 5.43 -6.96
C PRO A 232 21.29 4.07 -7.53
N GLU A 233 22.59 3.79 -7.60
CA GLU A 233 23.13 2.51 -8.09
C GLU A 233 22.79 1.32 -7.18
N LEU A 234 22.47 1.58 -5.90
CA LEU A 234 22.14 0.53 -4.93
C LEU A 234 20.63 0.22 -4.90
N THR A 235 19.78 1.08 -5.45
CA THR A 235 18.33 0.97 -5.32
C THR A 235 17.79 -0.37 -5.79
N ALA A 236 18.14 -0.80 -7.01
CA ALA A 236 17.60 -2.03 -7.58
C ALA A 236 17.94 -3.26 -6.72
N GLU A 237 19.20 -3.37 -6.28
CA GLU A 237 19.65 -4.46 -5.42
C GLU A 237 18.99 -4.41 -4.04
N ARG A 238 18.81 -3.22 -3.47
CA ARG A 238 18.16 -3.04 -2.16
C ARG A 238 16.69 -3.43 -2.21
N VAL A 239 15.96 -3.01 -3.24
CA VAL A 239 14.54 -3.35 -3.43
C VAL A 239 14.37 -4.87 -3.59
N GLU A 240 15.18 -5.53 -4.41
CA GLU A 240 15.15 -6.99 -4.58
C GLU A 240 15.40 -7.74 -3.26
N LYS A 241 16.47 -7.39 -2.54
CA LYS A 241 16.79 -8.05 -1.26
C LYS A 241 15.77 -7.79 -0.17
N TRP A 242 15.22 -6.58 -0.13
CA TRP A 242 14.17 -6.22 0.82
C TRP A 242 12.88 -7.00 0.54
N PHE A 243 12.52 -7.14 -0.74
CA PHE A 243 11.39 -7.93 -1.15
C PHE A 243 11.52 -9.41 -0.74
N GLU A 244 12.66 -10.04 -0.98
CA GLU A 244 12.92 -11.42 -0.52
C GLU A 244 12.76 -11.58 1.01
N ARG A 245 13.13 -10.54 1.77
CA ARG A 245 12.98 -10.53 3.22
C ARG A 245 11.52 -10.46 3.64
N ILE A 246 10.71 -9.63 2.99
CA ILE A 246 9.27 -9.53 3.28
C ILE A 246 8.58 -10.85 2.99
N VAL A 247 8.83 -11.47 1.83
CA VAL A 247 8.21 -12.75 1.46
C VAL A 247 8.48 -13.82 2.53
N LYS A 248 9.74 -13.95 2.98
CA LYS A 248 10.09 -14.88 4.07
C LYS A 248 9.38 -14.58 5.39
N GLN A 249 9.15 -13.30 5.69
CA GLN A 249 8.46 -12.89 6.92
C GLN A 249 6.95 -13.08 6.83
N GLN A 250 6.36 -12.87 5.64
CA GLN A 250 4.96 -13.17 5.35
C GLN A 250 4.65 -14.65 5.57
N ASP A 251 5.51 -15.56 5.07
CA ASP A 251 5.35 -17.00 5.27
C ASP A 251 5.34 -17.37 6.77
N ASN A 252 6.27 -16.78 7.54
CA ASN A 252 6.34 -16.97 8.99
C ASN A 252 5.12 -16.39 9.72
N PHE A 253 4.60 -15.25 9.26
CA PHE A 253 3.42 -14.62 9.82
C PHE A 253 2.18 -15.49 9.59
N ARG A 254 1.96 -15.96 8.34
CA ARG A 254 0.89 -16.90 8.00
C ARG A 254 0.93 -18.17 8.85
N MET A 255 2.11 -18.75 9.03
CA MET A 255 2.30 -19.92 9.91
C MET A 255 1.92 -19.63 11.37
N THR A 256 2.24 -18.44 11.87
CA THR A 256 1.91 -18.02 13.25
C THR A 256 0.41 -17.74 13.41
N ASP A 257 -0.22 -17.17 12.40
CA ASP A 257 -1.66 -16.94 12.38
C ASP A 257 -2.43 -18.28 12.33
N ASN A 258 -2.02 -19.21 11.46
CA ASN A 258 -2.59 -20.55 11.40
C ASN A 258 -2.47 -21.32 12.74
N ASN A 259 -1.34 -21.19 13.43
CA ASN A 259 -1.18 -21.73 14.79
C ASN A 259 -2.19 -21.13 15.77
N THR A 260 -2.46 -19.84 15.66
CA THR A 260 -3.38 -19.10 16.52
C THR A 260 -4.84 -19.45 16.20
N ALA A 261 -5.20 -19.53 14.92
CA ALA A 261 -6.52 -19.95 14.45
C ALA A 261 -6.87 -21.36 14.96
N LEU A 262 -5.95 -22.32 14.82
CA LEU A 262 -6.14 -23.68 15.33
C LEU A 262 -6.34 -23.71 16.85
N LYS A 263 -5.56 -22.92 17.60
CA LYS A 263 -5.71 -22.83 19.07
C LYS A 263 -7.05 -22.21 19.46
N LYS A 264 -7.49 -21.14 18.78
CA LYS A 264 -8.79 -20.49 19.01
C LYS A 264 -9.95 -21.46 18.74
N ALA A 265 -9.80 -22.30 17.72
CA ALA A 265 -10.75 -23.37 17.38
C ALA A 265 -10.67 -24.61 18.32
N GLY A 266 -9.85 -24.56 19.38
CA GLY A 266 -9.71 -25.67 20.34
C GLY A 266 -8.92 -26.87 19.81
N LEU A 267 -8.26 -26.74 18.65
CA LEU A 267 -7.49 -27.81 18.02
C LEU A 267 -6.01 -27.73 18.41
N LYS A 268 -5.44 -28.89 18.78
CA LYS A 268 -3.99 -29.00 19.00
C LYS A 268 -3.24 -28.67 17.69
N VAL A 269 -2.23 -27.82 17.77
CA VAL A 269 -1.34 -27.56 16.63
C VAL A 269 -0.54 -28.82 16.29
N THR A 270 -0.65 -29.30 15.05
CA THR A 270 0.09 -30.45 14.52
C THR A 270 0.43 -30.20 13.06
N LEU A 271 1.55 -30.72 12.57
CA LEU A 271 2.00 -30.52 11.18
C LEU A 271 0.90 -30.84 10.14
N PRO A 272 0.15 -31.96 10.22
CA PRO A 272 -0.90 -32.24 9.24
C PRO A 272 -2.02 -31.19 9.20
N ARG A 273 -2.41 -30.65 10.35
CA ARG A 273 -3.44 -29.59 10.43
C ARG A 273 -2.96 -28.29 9.81
N LEU A 274 -1.70 -27.92 10.06
CA LEU A 274 -1.11 -26.71 9.48
C LEU A 274 -1.03 -26.81 7.97
N LYS A 275 -0.54 -27.94 7.45
CA LYS A 275 -0.40 -28.15 6.01
C LYS A 275 -1.74 -28.23 5.29
N ILE A 276 -2.73 -28.90 5.87
CA ILE A 276 -4.07 -28.91 5.30
C ILE A 276 -4.69 -27.51 5.30
N LEU A 277 -4.54 -26.75 6.39
CA LEU A 277 -5.06 -25.38 6.46
C LEU A 277 -4.36 -24.44 5.46
N GLU A 278 -3.04 -24.56 5.30
CA GLU A 278 -2.24 -23.81 4.33
C GLU A 278 -2.73 -24.07 2.90
N VAL A 279 -2.95 -25.33 2.53
CA VAL A 279 -3.45 -25.67 1.18
C VAL A 279 -4.88 -25.18 0.96
N LEU A 280 -5.74 -25.24 1.98
CA LEU A 280 -7.12 -24.72 1.92
C LEU A 280 -7.19 -23.19 1.77
N GLN A 281 -6.14 -22.46 2.17
CA GLN A 281 -6.04 -21.01 2.02
C GLN A 281 -5.61 -20.58 0.61
N GLU A 282 -5.18 -21.51 -0.25
CA GLU A 282 -4.85 -21.20 -1.64
C GLU A 282 -6.13 -20.96 -2.45
N PRO A 283 -6.25 -19.87 -3.24
CA PRO A 283 -7.45 -19.55 -4.00
C PRO A 283 -7.95 -20.68 -4.92
N VAL A 284 -7.02 -21.43 -5.52
CA VAL A 284 -7.36 -22.57 -6.40
C VAL A 284 -8.03 -23.73 -5.66
N ASN A 285 -7.82 -23.84 -4.35
CA ASN A 285 -8.39 -24.90 -3.52
C ASN A 285 -9.58 -24.39 -2.69
N HIS A 286 -10.18 -23.27 -3.09
CA HIS A 286 -11.31 -22.70 -2.35
C HIS A 286 -12.45 -23.71 -2.17
N HIS A 287 -12.70 -24.53 -3.20
CA HIS A 287 -13.55 -25.71 -3.14
C HIS A 287 -12.75 -26.96 -3.46
N VAL A 288 -12.47 -27.79 -2.46
CA VAL A 288 -11.61 -28.95 -2.67
C VAL A 288 -12.21 -30.22 -2.05
N SER A 289 -12.10 -31.34 -2.79
CA SER A 289 -12.43 -32.65 -2.23
C SER A 289 -11.29 -33.19 -1.37
N ALA A 290 -11.57 -34.15 -0.48
CA ALA A 290 -10.52 -34.77 0.32
C ALA A 290 -9.46 -35.47 -0.56
N GLU A 291 -9.88 -36.06 -1.68
CA GLU A 291 -8.99 -36.69 -2.66
C GLU A 291 -8.09 -35.67 -3.38
N ASP A 292 -8.66 -34.55 -3.82
CA ASP A 292 -7.91 -33.53 -4.56
C ASP A 292 -6.94 -32.79 -3.62
N LEU A 293 -7.35 -32.53 -2.38
CA LEU A 293 -6.48 -32.01 -1.33
C LEU A 293 -5.32 -32.96 -1.03
N TYR A 294 -5.58 -34.26 -0.97
CA TYR A 294 -4.53 -35.28 -0.78
C TYR A 294 -3.54 -35.32 -1.94
N LYS A 295 -4.00 -35.23 -3.20
CA LYS A 295 -3.11 -35.13 -4.36
C LYS A 295 -2.20 -33.90 -4.25
N ARG A 296 -2.77 -32.75 -3.89
CA ARG A 296 -2.01 -31.51 -3.73
C ARG A 296 -0.91 -31.63 -2.67
N LEU A 297 -1.21 -32.28 -1.54
CA LEU A 297 -0.22 -32.53 -0.49
C LEU A 297 0.92 -33.45 -0.99
N ILE A 298 0.62 -34.47 -1.80
CA ILE A 298 1.66 -35.30 -2.43
C ILE A 298 2.53 -34.49 -3.38
N ASP A 299 1.93 -33.64 -4.21
CA ASP A 299 2.66 -32.80 -5.17
C ASP A 299 3.61 -31.81 -4.46
N MET A 300 3.27 -31.39 -3.25
CA MET A 300 4.11 -30.57 -2.36
C MET A 300 5.19 -31.38 -1.61
N GLY A 301 5.19 -32.72 -1.72
CA GLY A 301 6.14 -33.60 -1.04
C GLY A 301 5.80 -33.90 0.42
N GLU A 302 4.56 -33.69 0.85
CA GLU A 302 4.12 -33.90 2.24
C GLU A 302 3.73 -35.36 2.50
N GLU A 303 4.24 -35.95 3.59
CA GLU A 303 3.96 -37.35 3.98
C GLU A 303 2.64 -37.50 4.78
N ILE A 304 1.54 -36.94 4.27
CA ILE A 304 0.23 -36.96 4.94
C ILE A 304 -0.71 -37.94 4.22
N GLY A 305 -1.02 -39.07 4.85
CA GLY A 305 -1.95 -40.05 4.26
C GLY A 305 -3.40 -39.57 4.17
N LEU A 306 -4.12 -40.04 3.14
CA LEU A 306 -5.52 -39.69 2.87
C LEU A 306 -6.46 -39.84 4.08
N ALA A 307 -6.30 -40.90 4.88
CA ALA A 307 -7.10 -41.09 6.10
C ALA A 307 -6.90 -39.96 7.13
N THR A 308 -5.69 -39.38 7.20
CA THR A 308 -5.40 -38.22 8.04
C THR A 308 -6.06 -36.97 7.48
N VAL A 309 -6.07 -36.81 6.15
CA VAL A 309 -6.77 -35.69 5.48
C VAL A 309 -8.25 -35.68 5.86
N TYR A 310 -8.95 -36.81 5.67
CA TYR A 310 -10.34 -36.98 6.08
C TYR A 310 -10.57 -36.65 7.56
N ARG A 311 -9.71 -37.18 8.45
CA ARG A 311 -9.84 -36.94 9.89
C ARG A 311 -9.66 -35.47 10.24
N VAL A 312 -8.72 -34.77 9.62
CA VAL A 312 -8.48 -33.35 9.86
C VAL A 312 -9.62 -32.50 9.30
N LEU A 313 -10.09 -32.78 8.09
CA LEU A 313 -11.22 -32.07 7.50
C LEU A 313 -12.49 -32.22 8.36
N ASN A 314 -12.79 -33.42 8.86
CA ASN A 314 -13.89 -33.62 9.80
C ASN A 314 -13.72 -32.79 11.08
N GLN A 315 -12.50 -32.69 11.61
CA GLN A 315 -12.23 -31.88 12.80
C GLN A 315 -12.32 -30.39 12.54
N PHE A 316 -11.97 -29.94 11.33
CA PHE A 316 -12.14 -28.55 10.92
C PHE A 316 -13.61 -28.21 10.74
N ASP A 317 -14.40 -29.11 10.17
CA ASP A 317 -15.86 -29.03 10.01
C ASP A 317 -16.53 -28.95 11.40
N ASP A 318 -16.19 -29.87 12.31
CA ASP A 318 -16.65 -29.87 13.71
C ASP A 318 -16.27 -28.57 14.46
N ALA A 319 -15.13 -27.97 14.13
CA ALA A 319 -14.62 -26.74 14.75
C ALA A 319 -15.10 -25.46 14.04
N GLY A 320 -15.89 -25.57 12.97
CA GLY A 320 -16.36 -24.43 12.18
C GLY A 320 -15.26 -23.68 11.42
N ILE A 321 -14.13 -24.33 11.14
CA ILE A 321 -13.06 -23.78 10.30
C ILE A 321 -13.42 -23.94 8.82
N VAL A 322 -13.97 -25.10 8.45
CA VAL A 322 -14.45 -25.37 7.09
C VAL A 322 -15.94 -25.67 7.09
N THR A 323 -16.59 -25.43 5.96
CA THR A 323 -17.94 -25.92 5.68
C THR A 323 -17.85 -27.09 4.71
N ARG A 324 -18.61 -28.15 4.99
CA ARG A 324 -18.75 -29.29 4.08
C ARG A 324 -20.02 -29.18 3.25
N HIS A 325 -19.86 -29.21 1.94
CA HIS A 325 -20.94 -29.39 0.97
C HIS A 325 -20.99 -30.85 0.50
N ASN A 326 -22.19 -31.44 0.55
CA ASN A 326 -22.42 -32.79 0.04
C ASN A 326 -23.22 -32.70 -1.26
N PHE A 327 -22.55 -32.97 -2.37
CA PHE A 327 -23.17 -32.93 -3.69
C PHE A 327 -23.71 -34.30 -4.11
N GLU A 328 -24.68 -34.30 -5.04
CA GLU A 328 -25.19 -35.52 -5.64
C GLU A 328 -24.05 -36.30 -6.33
N GLY A 329 -24.00 -37.62 -6.12
CA GLY A 329 -22.88 -38.47 -6.55
C GLY A 329 -21.90 -38.86 -5.43
N GLY A 330 -22.11 -38.38 -4.20
CA GLY A 330 -21.36 -38.81 -3.01
C GLY A 330 -20.00 -38.13 -2.83
N LYS A 331 -19.70 -37.10 -3.64
CA LYS A 331 -18.49 -36.29 -3.49
C LYS A 331 -18.76 -35.18 -2.46
N SER A 332 -18.01 -35.18 -1.37
CA SER A 332 -17.98 -34.06 -0.42
C SER A 332 -16.89 -33.08 -0.85
N VAL A 333 -17.22 -31.80 -0.79
CA VAL A 333 -16.32 -30.69 -1.05
C VAL A 333 -16.26 -29.83 0.20
N PHE A 334 -15.07 -29.34 0.50
CA PHE A 334 -14.78 -28.53 1.67
C PHE A 334 -14.30 -27.16 1.22
N GLU A 335 -14.73 -26.15 1.96
CA GLU A 335 -14.30 -24.76 1.79
C GLU A 335 -14.00 -24.15 3.16
N LEU A 336 -13.13 -23.14 3.20
CA LEU A 336 -12.97 -22.34 4.41
C LEU A 336 -14.27 -21.59 4.69
N THR A 337 -14.70 -21.57 5.95
CA THR A 337 -15.94 -20.91 6.35
C THR A 337 -15.86 -19.42 6.03
N GLN A 338 -16.55 -18.97 4.99
CA GLN A 338 -16.62 -17.56 4.61
C GLN A 338 -17.77 -16.83 5.33
N GLN A 339 -17.67 -15.50 5.40
CA GLN A 339 -18.77 -14.65 5.90
C GLN A 339 -19.77 -14.23 4.81
N HIS A 340 -19.42 -14.38 3.54
CA HIS A 340 -20.25 -13.94 2.42
C HIS A 340 -21.07 -15.11 1.85
N HIS A 341 -22.39 -14.91 1.78
CA HIS A 341 -23.33 -15.90 1.23
C HIS A 341 -23.21 -15.97 -0.29
N HIS A 342 -23.05 -17.18 -0.82
CA HIS A 342 -23.09 -17.49 -2.25
C HIS A 342 -23.78 -18.85 -2.48
N ASP A 343 -24.33 -19.01 -3.67
CA ASP A 343 -24.96 -20.23 -4.16
C ASP A 343 -24.02 -20.97 -5.11
N HIS A 344 -24.30 -22.25 -5.36
CA HIS A 344 -23.37 -23.13 -6.07
C HIS A 344 -23.98 -23.71 -7.34
N LEU A 345 -23.25 -23.63 -8.45
CA LEU A 345 -23.53 -24.32 -9.71
C LEU A 345 -22.45 -25.39 -9.95
N ILE A 346 -22.86 -26.64 -10.08
CA ILE A 346 -21.98 -27.80 -10.16
C ILE A 346 -22.08 -28.45 -11.52
N CYS A 347 -20.94 -28.61 -12.17
CA CYS A 347 -20.83 -29.41 -13.38
C CYS A 347 -20.71 -30.90 -13.03
N LEU A 348 -21.64 -31.73 -13.51
CA LEU A 348 -21.66 -33.17 -13.28
C LEU A 348 -20.62 -33.94 -14.13
N ASP A 349 -20.04 -33.31 -15.16
CA ASP A 349 -19.10 -33.97 -16.07
C ASP A 349 -17.65 -33.89 -15.58
N CYS A 350 -17.21 -32.72 -15.08
CA CYS A 350 -15.87 -32.46 -14.56
C CYS A 350 -15.83 -32.25 -13.04
N GLY A 351 -16.98 -31.99 -12.39
CA GLY A 351 -17.04 -31.75 -10.95
C GLY A 351 -16.65 -30.33 -10.52
N LYS A 352 -16.47 -29.38 -11.46
CA LYS A 352 -16.18 -27.98 -11.14
C LYS A 352 -17.36 -27.35 -10.40
N VAL A 353 -17.04 -26.58 -9.35
CA VAL A 353 -18.00 -25.81 -8.55
C VAL A 353 -17.82 -24.34 -8.92
N ILE A 354 -18.93 -23.70 -9.29
CA ILE A 354 -19.00 -22.30 -9.71
C ILE A 354 -19.86 -21.57 -8.69
N GLU A 355 -19.32 -20.54 -8.06
CA GLU A 355 -20.08 -19.66 -7.17
C GLU A 355 -20.90 -18.66 -7.97
N PHE A 356 -22.10 -18.36 -7.48
CA PHE A 356 -22.88 -17.23 -7.98
C PHE A 356 -23.72 -16.61 -6.85
N SER A 357 -24.16 -15.38 -7.07
CA SER A 357 -25.12 -14.70 -6.20
C SER A 357 -26.09 -13.91 -7.07
N ASP A 358 -27.38 -13.98 -6.76
CA ASP A 358 -28.43 -13.31 -7.53
C ASP A 358 -29.49 -12.70 -6.60
N ASP A 359 -29.57 -11.37 -6.59
CA ASP A 359 -30.50 -10.61 -5.76
C ASP A 359 -31.98 -10.95 -6.02
N SER A 360 -32.31 -11.38 -7.24
CA SER A 360 -33.68 -11.71 -7.61
C SER A 360 -34.11 -13.06 -7.00
N ILE A 361 -33.20 -14.04 -6.97
CA ILE A 361 -33.40 -15.32 -6.29
C ILE A 361 -33.54 -15.08 -4.79
N GLU A 362 -32.62 -14.34 -4.18
CA GLU A 362 -32.65 -13.97 -2.77
C GLU A 362 -33.97 -13.32 -2.32
N SER A 363 -34.38 -12.29 -3.07
CA SER A 363 -35.61 -11.56 -2.79
C SER A 363 -36.84 -12.46 -2.91
N ARG A 364 -36.88 -13.32 -3.93
CA ARG A 364 -37.99 -14.25 -4.16
C ARG A 364 -38.11 -15.30 -3.05
N GLN A 365 -37.00 -15.84 -2.57
CA GLN A 365 -37.02 -16.79 -1.44
C GLN A 365 -37.63 -16.14 -0.18
N ARG A 366 -37.21 -14.91 0.15
CA ARG A 366 -37.74 -14.15 1.31
C ARG A 366 -39.22 -13.83 1.15
N GLU A 367 -39.65 -13.43 -0.04
CA GLU A 367 -41.05 -13.15 -0.33
C GLU A 367 -41.93 -14.39 -0.12
N ILE A 368 -41.51 -15.54 -0.65
CA ILE A 368 -42.23 -16.80 -0.48
C ILE A 368 -42.32 -17.19 1.00
N ALA A 369 -41.21 -17.13 1.74
CA ALA A 369 -41.21 -17.44 3.17
C ALA A 369 -42.15 -16.52 3.96
N ALA A 370 -42.12 -15.22 3.68
CA ALA A 370 -42.99 -14.23 4.32
C ALA A 370 -44.49 -14.51 4.05
N ARG A 371 -44.87 -14.92 2.84
CA ARG A 371 -46.26 -15.31 2.51
C ARG A 371 -46.76 -16.49 3.35
N HIS A 372 -45.85 -17.33 3.82
CA HIS A 372 -46.17 -18.47 4.70
C HIS A 372 -45.92 -18.16 6.19
N GLY A 373 -45.61 -16.91 6.55
CA GLY A 373 -45.32 -16.52 7.93
C GLY A 373 -44.04 -17.14 8.48
N ILE A 374 -43.11 -17.56 7.62
CA ILE A 374 -41.83 -18.17 8.00
C ILE A 374 -40.74 -17.11 7.90
N ARG A 375 -39.91 -17.01 8.95
CA ARG A 375 -38.67 -16.22 8.93
C ARG A 375 -37.52 -17.13 8.50
N LEU A 376 -36.91 -16.83 7.36
CA LEU A 376 -35.70 -17.52 6.91
C LEU A 376 -34.52 -17.20 7.83
N THR A 377 -33.79 -18.23 8.23
CA THR A 377 -32.52 -18.14 8.98
C THR A 377 -31.32 -18.37 8.07
N ASN A 378 -31.47 -19.27 7.11
CA ASN A 378 -30.45 -19.71 6.15
C ASN A 378 -31.15 -20.40 4.98
N HIS A 379 -30.42 -20.61 3.89
CA HIS A 379 -30.81 -21.50 2.81
C HIS A 379 -29.56 -22.11 2.18
N SER A 380 -29.76 -23.07 1.28
CA SER A 380 -28.71 -23.64 0.45
C SER A 380 -29.29 -23.90 -0.93
N LEU A 381 -28.71 -23.29 -1.96
CA LEU A 381 -29.07 -23.53 -3.36
C LEU A 381 -27.93 -24.21 -4.08
N TYR A 382 -28.27 -25.35 -4.69
CA TYR A 382 -27.38 -26.12 -5.54
C TYR A 382 -28.03 -26.29 -6.90
N LEU A 383 -27.37 -25.81 -7.94
CA LEU A 383 -27.75 -26.06 -9.32
C LEU A 383 -26.82 -27.12 -9.90
N TYR A 384 -27.39 -28.13 -10.55
CA TYR A 384 -26.62 -29.21 -11.17
C TYR A 384 -26.81 -29.16 -12.68
N GLY A 385 -25.73 -29.26 -13.43
CA GLY A 385 -25.77 -29.21 -14.89
C GLY A 385 -24.67 -30.05 -15.54
N HIS A 386 -24.82 -30.26 -16.84
CA HIS A 386 -23.79 -30.84 -17.71
C HIS A 386 -23.15 -29.74 -18.55
N CYS A 387 -21.91 -29.96 -18.99
CA CYS A 387 -21.19 -29.04 -19.86
C CYS A 387 -21.96 -28.81 -21.16
N ALA A 388 -22.25 -27.53 -21.44
CA ALA A 388 -22.95 -27.14 -22.67
C ALA A 388 -22.03 -27.22 -23.90
N GLU A 389 -20.72 -27.03 -23.70
CA GLU A 389 -19.71 -26.95 -24.76
C GLU A 389 -18.59 -27.97 -24.51
N GLY A 390 -18.63 -29.11 -25.20
CA GLY A 390 -17.50 -30.04 -25.30
C GLY A 390 -17.08 -30.77 -24.00
N ASP A 391 -15.90 -31.39 -24.05
CA ASP A 391 -15.31 -32.12 -22.92
C ASP A 391 -14.57 -31.15 -21.99
N CYS A 392 -15.28 -30.65 -20.98
CA CYS A 392 -14.77 -29.73 -19.97
C CYS A 392 -13.78 -30.38 -18.97
N ARG A 393 -13.35 -31.62 -19.20
CA ARG A 393 -12.31 -32.28 -18.39
C ARG A 393 -10.89 -31.88 -18.77
N GLU A 394 -10.71 -31.30 -19.97
CA GLU A 394 -9.40 -30.90 -20.49
C GLU A 394 -9.24 -29.38 -20.64
N ASP A 395 -10.29 -28.60 -20.32
CA ASP A 395 -10.30 -27.14 -20.45
C ASP A 395 -10.78 -26.48 -19.15
N ASP A 396 -9.83 -25.90 -18.42
CA ASP A 396 -10.10 -25.22 -17.15
C ASP A 396 -10.96 -23.95 -17.33
N THR A 397 -11.02 -23.39 -18.55
CA THR A 397 -11.77 -22.16 -18.89
C THR A 397 -13.18 -22.43 -19.41
N ALA A 398 -13.58 -23.70 -19.57
CA ALA A 398 -14.87 -24.10 -20.14
C ALA A 398 -16.10 -23.56 -19.39
N HIS A 399 -15.92 -23.08 -18.17
CA HIS A 399 -16.95 -22.61 -17.25
C HIS A 399 -16.82 -21.14 -16.86
N ASP A 400 -15.88 -20.41 -17.46
CA ASP A 400 -15.68 -19.02 -17.11
C ASP A 400 -16.87 -18.17 -17.63
N PRO A 401 -17.24 -17.08 -16.92
CA PRO A 401 -18.32 -16.21 -17.35
C PRO A 401 -18.07 -15.67 -18.75
N LYS A 402 -19.07 -15.77 -19.62
CA LYS A 402 -19.02 -15.26 -21.00
C LYS A 402 -19.52 -13.83 -21.13
#